data_AF-A0AAV7BIV0-F1
#
_entry.id   AF-A0AAV7BIV0-F1
#
_cell.length_a   1.000
_cell.length_b   1.000
_cell.length_c   1.000
_cell.angle_alpha   90.00
_cell.angle_beta   90.00
_cell.angle_gamma   90.00
#
_symmetry.space_group_name_H-M   'P 1'
#
loop_
_entity.id
_entity.type
_entity.pdbx_description
1 polymer ?
#
loop_
_entity_poly.entity_id
_entity_poly.type
_entity_poly.pdbx_seq_one_letter_code
_entity_poly.pdbx_strand_id
1 'polypeptide(L)'
;MTDDPGIAARALACVADLLGCMAGREGGLRSGPAANKDWTPAYLLLEKGNVMLGVKLLAEERERWLSRPAMLIRAARHYEGAEQILIRRAVMSSFKFVSISEKELPPQGQWVTAECPARIDMSGGWSDTPPITYEHGGAVVNVAVLVDGQRPMGARARRIPEPLLRLSSKSGPPGAEFHTNLTCRSLADLQDYCQPQAPGALLKAAFICTKTVNLTCEKMLSEQLAGKYGGGFELQTWSNLPHGSGLGTSSILAGAVMVVLYEASGRSVDAESLIHAVLHLEQVLTTGGGWQDQVGGLIPGVKIGRSAPELPLHVTIECLQLPDGFLETLNQHLLLVYTGKTRLARNLLQDVLRNWYARLPDILQNVDALVNNAELCAESFQKGDIQLLGKCLSTYWQQKKCMAPGCEPQAVRRIMDTLEPYVYGQSLAGAGGGGFLYILTKKPNQKNVLQNLLERIQGLERCRVHTVQVETTTFMVRLENDKDI
;
A
#
# COMPACT_ATOMS: atom_id res chain seq x y z
N MET A 1 32.48 6.67 2.47
CA MET A 1 31.43 6.67 1.43
C MET A 1 30.97 5.23 1.25
N THR A 2 29.66 4.99 1.05
CA THR A 2 28.99 3.70 0.70
C THR A 2 28.48 2.74 1.80
N ASP A 3 27.93 3.24 2.92
CA ASP A 3 26.97 2.47 3.73
C ASP A 3 25.51 2.89 3.49
N ASP A 4 25.28 3.85 2.58
CA ASP A 4 23.93 4.29 2.20
C ASP A 4 23.20 3.17 1.43
N PRO A 5 22.11 2.59 1.99
CA PRO A 5 21.38 1.50 1.35
C PRO A 5 20.75 1.92 0.02
N GLY A 6 20.42 3.20 -0.18
CA GLY A 6 19.87 3.72 -1.42
C GLY A 6 20.89 3.66 -2.58
N ILE A 7 22.12 4.12 -2.33
CA ILE A 7 23.21 4.07 -3.32
C ILE A 7 23.55 2.61 -3.66
N ALA A 8 23.67 1.76 -2.65
CA ALA A 8 23.97 0.34 -2.86
C ALA A 8 22.85 -0.38 -3.63
N ALA A 9 21.58 -0.11 -3.33
CA ALA A 9 20.46 -0.66 -4.10
C ALA A 9 20.56 -0.29 -5.59
N ARG A 10 20.79 0.99 -5.91
CA ARG A 10 20.98 1.45 -7.28
C ARG A 10 22.13 0.74 -7.98
N ALA A 11 23.28 0.58 -7.31
CA ALA A 11 24.42 -0.13 -7.88
C ALA A 11 24.08 -1.59 -8.22
N LEU A 12 23.35 -2.28 -7.34
CA LEU A 12 22.91 -3.65 -7.59
C LEU A 12 21.91 -3.74 -8.76
N ALA A 13 20.99 -2.79 -8.89
CA ALA A 13 20.09 -2.68 -10.04
C ALA A 13 20.87 -2.55 -11.36
N CYS A 14 21.88 -1.67 -11.40
CA CYS A 14 22.74 -1.51 -12.58
C CYS A 14 23.50 -2.78 -12.95
N VAL A 15 23.98 -3.55 -11.96
CA VAL A 15 24.63 -4.85 -12.22
C VAL A 15 23.64 -5.84 -12.81
N ALA A 16 22.40 -5.84 -12.33
CA ALA A 16 21.35 -6.70 -12.87
C ALA A 16 21.04 -6.36 -14.33
N ASP A 17 21.02 -5.08 -14.69
CA ASP A 17 20.83 -4.62 -16.07
C ASP A 17 22.02 -4.96 -16.97
N LEU A 18 23.25 -4.84 -16.47
CA LEU A 18 24.46 -5.29 -17.17
C LEU A 18 24.36 -6.79 -17.51
N LEU A 19 24.00 -7.63 -16.54
CA LEU A 19 23.81 -9.07 -16.74
C LEU A 19 22.68 -9.36 -17.74
N GLY A 20 21.60 -8.57 -17.69
CA GLY A 20 20.52 -8.61 -18.69
C GLY A 20 21.03 -8.32 -20.11
N CYS A 21 21.84 -7.27 -20.26
CA CYS A 21 22.43 -6.89 -21.55
C CYS A 21 23.38 -7.98 -22.08
N MET A 22 24.23 -8.55 -21.22
CA MET A 22 25.14 -9.63 -21.58
C MET A 22 24.42 -10.89 -22.08
N ALA A 23 23.22 -11.17 -21.56
CA ALA A 23 22.42 -12.32 -21.97
C ALA A 23 21.80 -12.18 -23.38
N GLY A 24 21.70 -10.95 -23.91
CA GLY A 24 21.04 -10.67 -25.18
C GLY A 24 19.58 -11.15 -25.20
N ARG A 25 19.10 -11.58 -26.37
CA ARG A 25 17.70 -12.06 -26.56
C ARG A 25 17.49 -13.52 -26.17
N GLU A 26 18.54 -14.25 -25.83
CA GLU A 26 18.53 -15.70 -25.64
C GLU A 26 18.36 -16.12 -24.17
N GLY A 27 18.39 -15.17 -23.23
CA GLY A 27 18.27 -15.44 -21.80
C GLY A 27 16.85 -15.71 -21.28
N GLY A 28 15.83 -15.49 -22.11
CA GLY A 28 14.42 -15.55 -21.71
C GLY A 28 13.97 -14.32 -20.92
N LEU A 29 12.73 -14.36 -20.40
CA LEU A 29 12.17 -13.25 -19.62
C LEU A 29 12.80 -13.15 -18.23
N ARG A 30 13.21 -11.94 -17.84
CA ARG A 30 13.64 -11.59 -16.47
C ARG A 30 12.41 -11.47 -15.55
N SER A 31 11.72 -12.59 -15.36
CA SER A 31 10.49 -12.70 -14.55
C SER A 31 10.40 -14.05 -13.81
N GLY A 32 9.59 -14.12 -12.76
CA GLY A 32 9.34 -15.36 -11.99
C GLY A 32 10.39 -15.70 -10.93
N PRO A 33 10.13 -16.72 -10.08
CA PRO A 33 10.99 -17.06 -8.95
C PRO A 33 12.35 -17.57 -9.42
N ALA A 34 13.41 -17.03 -8.82
CA ALA A 34 14.80 -17.39 -9.12
C ALA A 34 15.53 -18.00 -7.91
N ALA A 35 14.82 -18.37 -6.84
CA ALA A 35 15.43 -18.75 -5.57
C ALA A 35 16.50 -19.85 -5.74
N ASN A 36 17.72 -19.54 -5.32
CA ASN A 36 18.81 -20.47 -5.17
C ASN A 36 19.47 -20.20 -3.81
N LYS A 37 19.65 -21.27 -3.03
CA LYS A 37 20.21 -21.23 -1.68
C LYS A 37 21.64 -20.67 -1.65
N ASP A 38 22.40 -20.80 -2.74
CA ASP A 38 23.79 -20.34 -2.84
C ASP A 38 23.92 -18.82 -2.64
N TRP A 39 22.88 -18.06 -2.95
CA TRP A 39 22.84 -16.59 -2.78
C TRP A 39 22.42 -16.15 -1.36
N THR A 40 21.89 -17.08 -0.55
CA THR A 40 21.37 -16.81 0.81
C THR A 40 22.39 -16.15 1.74
N PRO A 41 23.68 -16.57 1.80
CA PRO A 41 24.66 -15.96 2.69
C PRO A 41 24.82 -14.45 2.44
N ALA A 42 24.80 -14.04 1.17
CA ALA A 42 24.87 -12.62 0.81
C ALA A 42 23.61 -11.87 1.27
N TYR A 43 22.42 -12.44 1.04
CA TYR A 43 21.16 -11.84 1.49
C TYR A 43 21.11 -11.64 3.00
N LEU A 44 21.53 -12.63 3.79
CA LEU A 44 21.56 -12.53 5.26
C LEU A 44 22.46 -11.40 5.75
N LEU A 45 23.58 -11.14 5.06
CA LEU A 45 24.46 -10.02 5.40
C LEU A 45 23.81 -8.67 5.08
N LEU A 46 23.18 -8.56 3.90
CA LEU A 46 22.43 -7.36 3.53
C LEU A 46 21.29 -7.09 4.50
N GLU A 47 20.57 -8.12 4.95
CA GLU A 47 19.52 -8.01 5.97
C GLU A 47 20.05 -7.48 7.32
N LYS A 48 21.25 -7.92 7.72
CA LYS A 48 21.84 -7.59 9.02
C LYS A 48 22.47 -6.21 9.12
N GLY A 49 22.74 -5.52 8.03
CA GLY A 49 23.57 -4.30 8.10
C GLY A 49 24.72 -4.25 7.14
N ASN A 50 25.28 -5.41 6.81
CA ASN A 50 26.62 -5.49 6.28
C ASN A 50 26.60 -5.43 4.75
N VAL A 51 26.37 -4.21 4.23
CA VAL A 51 26.26 -3.94 2.79
C VAL A 51 27.55 -4.35 2.07
N MET A 52 28.71 -3.91 2.57
CA MET A 52 30.01 -4.21 1.95
C MET A 52 30.24 -5.72 1.78
N LEU A 53 30.10 -6.52 2.85
CA LEU A 53 30.34 -7.95 2.78
C LEU A 53 29.26 -8.68 1.98
N GLY A 54 28.00 -8.23 2.09
CA GLY A 54 26.89 -8.76 1.29
C GLY A 54 27.13 -8.57 -0.21
N VAL A 55 27.50 -7.37 -0.65
CA VAL A 55 27.86 -7.06 -2.04
C VAL A 55 29.05 -7.88 -2.51
N LYS A 56 30.08 -8.07 -1.65
CA LYS A 56 31.23 -8.92 -1.96
C LYS A 56 30.81 -10.37 -2.24
N LEU A 57 29.98 -10.97 -1.38
CA LEU A 57 29.50 -12.34 -1.58
C LEU A 57 28.59 -12.47 -2.82
N LEU A 58 27.78 -11.45 -3.14
CA LEU A 58 27.02 -11.43 -4.40
C LEU A 58 27.94 -11.47 -5.62
N ALA A 59 29.06 -10.74 -5.59
CA ALA A 59 30.02 -10.73 -6.68
C ALA A 59 30.75 -12.07 -6.82
N GLU A 60 31.18 -12.67 -5.70
CA GLU A 60 31.83 -13.98 -5.68
C GLU A 60 30.90 -15.09 -6.20
N GLU A 61 29.64 -15.13 -5.74
CA GLU A 61 28.69 -16.13 -6.20
C GLU A 61 28.34 -15.94 -7.68
N ARG A 62 28.20 -14.70 -8.16
CA ARG A 62 27.88 -14.37 -9.56
C ARG A 62 28.83 -15.03 -10.56
N GLU A 63 30.12 -15.19 -10.26
CA GLU A 63 31.11 -15.78 -11.17
C GLU A 63 30.70 -17.20 -11.64
N ARG A 64 29.93 -17.93 -10.83
CA ARG A 64 29.40 -19.26 -11.17
C ARG A 64 28.24 -19.23 -12.18
N TRP A 65 27.73 -18.05 -12.51
CA TRP A 65 26.49 -17.85 -13.28
C TRP A 65 26.71 -17.15 -14.62
N LEU A 66 27.96 -16.88 -15.00
CA LEU A 66 28.29 -16.14 -16.22
C LEU A 66 28.37 -17.02 -17.49
N SER A 67 28.12 -18.33 -17.38
CA SER A 67 28.45 -19.31 -18.42
C SER A 67 27.51 -19.34 -19.63
N ARG A 68 26.24 -18.92 -19.50
CA ARG A 68 25.27 -18.91 -20.59
C ARG A 68 24.16 -17.87 -20.37
N PRO A 69 23.50 -17.36 -21.44
CA PRO A 69 22.44 -16.35 -21.35
C PRO A 69 21.39 -16.59 -20.27
N ALA A 70 20.87 -17.82 -20.18
CA ALA A 70 19.87 -18.15 -19.16
C ALA A 70 20.39 -17.96 -17.73
N MET A 71 21.66 -18.29 -17.45
CA MET A 71 22.28 -18.15 -16.12
C MET A 71 22.50 -16.68 -15.76
N LEU A 72 22.90 -15.85 -16.74
CA LEU A 72 23.01 -14.40 -16.58
C LEU A 72 21.68 -13.78 -16.15
N ILE A 73 20.56 -14.19 -16.77
CA ILE A 73 19.21 -13.73 -16.36
C ILE A 73 18.82 -14.24 -14.96
N ARG A 74 19.27 -15.43 -14.54
CA ARG A 74 19.05 -15.87 -13.13
C ARG A 74 19.86 -15.02 -12.16
N ALA A 75 21.13 -14.74 -12.46
CA ALA A 75 21.99 -13.89 -11.64
C ALA A 75 21.43 -12.46 -11.56
N ALA A 76 20.97 -11.88 -12.68
CA ALA A 76 20.31 -10.57 -12.69
C ALA A 76 19.14 -10.52 -11.69
N ARG A 77 18.28 -11.55 -11.68
CA ARG A 77 17.18 -11.66 -10.72
C ARG A 77 17.64 -11.76 -9.26
N HIS A 78 18.81 -12.35 -9.01
CA HIS A 78 19.38 -12.38 -7.66
C HIS A 78 19.87 -11.01 -7.20
N TYR A 79 20.43 -10.21 -8.10
CA TYR A 79 20.80 -8.83 -7.84
C TYR A 79 19.57 -7.95 -7.60
N GLU A 80 18.48 -8.14 -8.35
CA GLU A 80 17.18 -7.49 -8.04
C GLU A 80 16.69 -7.90 -6.65
N GLY A 81 16.77 -9.18 -6.29
CA GLY A 81 16.42 -9.63 -4.94
C GLY A 81 17.23 -8.94 -3.84
N ALA A 82 18.53 -8.75 -4.07
CA ALA A 82 19.42 -8.04 -3.14
C ALA A 82 19.11 -6.53 -3.06
N GLU A 83 18.85 -5.88 -4.19
CA GLU A 83 18.38 -4.50 -4.27
C GLU A 83 17.10 -4.31 -3.44
N GLN A 84 16.12 -5.21 -3.59
CA GLN A 84 14.85 -5.15 -2.84
C GLN A 84 15.06 -5.32 -1.33
N ILE A 85 16.05 -6.12 -0.89
CA ILE A 85 16.44 -6.18 0.53
C ILE A 85 16.92 -4.81 1.04
N LEU A 86 17.73 -4.11 0.24
CA LEU A 86 18.24 -2.79 0.63
C LEU A 86 17.15 -1.71 0.63
N ILE A 87 16.26 -1.69 -0.37
CA ILE A 87 15.07 -0.82 -0.37
C ILE A 87 14.25 -1.08 0.88
N ARG A 88 13.95 -2.35 1.19
CA ARG A 88 13.21 -2.73 2.38
C ARG A 88 13.83 -2.16 3.65
N ARG A 89 15.15 -2.26 3.80
CA ARG A 89 15.88 -1.72 4.97
C ARG A 89 15.84 -0.19 5.02
N ALA A 90 15.98 0.47 3.88
CA ALA A 90 15.84 1.92 3.79
C ALA A 90 14.46 2.37 4.27
N VAL A 91 13.39 1.69 3.83
CA VAL A 91 12.02 1.99 4.29
C VAL A 91 11.82 1.65 5.76
N MET A 92 12.33 0.51 6.25
CA MET A 92 12.23 0.12 7.67
C MET A 92 12.91 1.12 8.61
N SER A 93 13.88 1.91 8.13
CA SER A 93 14.49 2.97 8.94
C SER A 93 13.50 4.06 9.36
N SER A 94 12.38 4.21 8.65
CA SER A 94 11.27 5.10 9.02
C SER A 94 10.62 4.75 10.36
N PHE A 95 10.82 3.52 10.87
CA PHE A 95 10.32 3.11 12.18
C PHE A 95 10.83 3.99 13.33
N LYS A 96 11.93 4.74 13.14
CA LYS A 96 12.43 5.70 14.14
C LYS A 96 11.42 6.83 14.45
N PHE A 97 10.49 7.10 13.54
CA PHE A 97 9.47 8.13 13.69
C PHE A 97 8.22 7.61 14.41
N VAL A 98 8.17 6.32 14.77
CA VAL A 98 7.04 5.71 15.47
C VAL A 98 7.17 5.97 16.96
N SER A 99 6.20 6.71 17.51
CA SER A 99 6.03 6.93 18.94
C SER A 99 4.80 6.18 19.44
N ILE A 100 4.96 5.44 20.54
CA ILE A 100 3.89 4.65 21.16
C ILE A 100 3.78 5.09 22.62
N SER A 101 2.56 5.35 23.08
CA SER A 101 2.27 5.69 24.47
C SER A 101 1.59 4.52 25.18
N GLU A 102 1.95 4.27 26.43
CA GLU A 102 1.27 3.28 27.28
C GLU A 102 -0.09 3.83 27.75
N LYS A 103 -1.04 2.93 27.93
CA LYS A 103 -2.41 3.17 28.40
C LYS A 103 -2.82 2.07 29.37
N GLU A 104 -3.95 2.26 30.06
CA GLU A 104 -4.57 1.19 30.83
C GLU A 104 -5.08 0.10 29.88
N LEU A 105 -4.95 -1.17 30.30
CA LEU A 105 -5.43 -2.31 29.53
C LEU A 105 -6.97 -2.34 29.52
N PRO A 106 -7.63 -2.34 28.35
CA PRO A 106 -9.08 -2.45 28.28
C PRO A 106 -9.58 -3.75 28.94
N PRO A 107 -10.70 -3.74 29.69
CA PRO A 107 -11.30 -4.93 30.29
C PRO A 107 -11.33 -6.15 29.36
N GLN A 108 -11.12 -7.34 29.94
CA GLN A 108 -11.16 -8.58 29.17
C GLN A 108 -12.57 -8.81 28.58
N GLY A 109 -12.62 -9.26 27.33
CA GLY A 109 -13.87 -9.42 26.59
C GLY A 109 -14.35 -8.16 25.85
N GLN A 110 -13.84 -6.97 26.19
CA GLN A 110 -14.25 -5.72 25.56
C GLN A 110 -13.62 -5.56 24.17
N TRP A 111 -14.45 -5.20 23.19
CA TRP A 111 -14.00 -4.95 21.83
C TRP A 111 -13.44 -3.55 21.66
N VAL A 112 -12.32 -3.49 20.97
CA VAL A 112 -11.73 -2.28 20.41
C VAL A 112 -11.97 -2.34 18.90
N THR A 113 -12.78 -1.44 18.36
CA THR A 113 -13.20 -1.44 16.95
C THR A 113 -12.66 -0.21 16.23
N ALA A 114 -12.09 -0.40 15.05
CA ALA A 114 -11.68 0.66 14.13
C ALA A 114 -12.27 0.43 12.74
N GLU A 115 -12.97 1.44 12.23
CA GLU A 115 -13.53 1.47 10.88
C GLU A 115 -12.81 2.52 10.05
N CYS A 116 -12.48 2.17 8.81
CA CYS A 116 -11.66 3.01 7.94
C CYS A 116 -12.36 3.32 6.62
N PRO A 117 -12.20 4.56 6.11
CA PRO A 117 -12.59 4.89 4.76
C PRO A 117 -11.70 4.17 3.75
N ALA A 118 -12.08 4.21 2.47
CA ALA A 118 -11.17 3.93 1.38
C ALA A 118 -10.38 5.19 0.99
N ARG A 119 -9.45 5.10 0.03
CA ARG A 119 -8.71 6.27 -0.46
C ARG A 119 -8.62 6.35 -1.98
N ILE A 120 -8.60 7.57 -2.49
CA ILE A 120 -8.26 7.87 -3.89
C ILE A 120 -7.11 8.89 -3.96
N ASP A 121 -6.27 8.76 -4.99
CA ASP A 121 -5.15 9.67 -5.23
C ASP A 121 -5.54 10.66 -6.34
N MET A 122 -5.63 11.94 -6.02
CA MET A 122 -5.99 12.96 -6.99
C MET A 122 -4.82 13.35 -7.89
N SER A 123 -3.59 13.27 -7.37
CA SER A 123 -2.37 13.53 -8.12
C SER A 123 -1.12 13.02 -7.38
N GLY A 124 -0.04 12.75 -8.11
CA GLY A 124 1.30 12.53 -7.55
C GLY A 124 1.71 11.09 -7.22
N GLY A 125 0.78 10.14 -7.21
CA GLY A 125 1.11 8.73 -6.92
C GLY A 125 2.15 8.14 -7.88
N TRP A 126 2.96 7.22 -7.37
CA TRP A 126 4.28 6.76 -7.87
C TRP A 126 5.47 7.59 -7.37
N SER A 127 5.32 8.90 -7.13
CA SER A 127 6.40 9.69 -6.50
C SER A 127 6.67 9.26 -5.05
N ASP A 128 5.68 8.64 -4.40
CA ASP A 128 5.73 8.09 -3.05
C ASP A 128 6.42 6.74 -2.95
N THR A 129 6.73 6.10 -4.08
CA THR A 129 7.22 4.72 -4.11
C THR A 129 8.73 4.65 -3.87
N PRO A 130 9.23 3.92 -2.85
CA PRO A 130 10.66 3.66 -2.70
C PRO A 130 11.22 2.89 -3.91
N PRO A 131 12.38 3.27 -4.44
CA PRO A 131 13.36 4.24 -3.95
C PRO A 131 13.08 5.69 -4.37
N ILE A 132 12.16 5.92 -5.31
CA ILE A 132 11.88 7.22 -5.93
C ILE A 132 11.72 8.29 -4.85
N THR A 133 10.85 8.01 -3.87
CA THR A 133 10.53 8.95 -2.79
C THR A 133 11.73 9.40 -1.95
N TYR A 134 12.70 8.53 -1.65
CA TYR A 134 13.85 8.92 -0.81
C TYR A 134 15.06 9.37 -1.65
N GLU A 135 15.04 9.16 -2.97
CA GLU A 135 16.08 9.66 -3.87
C GLU A 135 15.73 11.04 -4.46
N HIS A 136 14.44 11.31 -4.62
CA HIS A 136 13.91 12.50 -5.31
C HIS A 136 12.97 13.35 -4.46
N GLY A 137 12.39 12.76 -3.42
CA GLY A 137 11.22 13.31 -2.76
C GLY A 137 9.94 12.84 -3.44
N GLY A 138 8.82 13.01 -2.75
CA GLY A 138 7.51 12.63 -3.25
C GLY A 138 6.43 13.54 -2.70
N ALA A 139 5.36 13.72 -3.47
CA ALA A 139 4.18 14.47 -3.07
C ALA A 139 2.93 13.80 -3.65
N VAL A 140 1.93 13.55 -2.82
CA VAL A 140 0.67 12.91 -3.25
C VAL A 140 -0.51 13.61 -2.61
N VAL A 141 -1.44 14.09 -3.44
CA VAL A 141 -2.74 14.57 -2.97
C VAL A 141 -3.71 13.41 -2.96
N ASN A 142 -4.29 13.11 -1.80
CA ASN A 142 -5.24 12.01 -1.65
C ASN A 142 -6.45 12.42 -0.81
N VAL A 143 -7.54 11.68 -1.00
CA VAL A 143 -8.84 11.92 -0.39
C VAL A 143 -9.31 10.65 0.29
N ALA A 144 -9.66 10.77 1.58
CA ALA A 144 -10.32 9.69 2.32
C ALA A 144 -11.80 9.68 1.94
N VAL A 145 -12.31 8.53 1.55
CA VAL A 145 -13.64 8.42 0.95
C VAL A 145 -14.48 7.29 1.55
N LEU A 146 -15.74 7.60 1.83
CA LEU A 146 -16.79 6.62 2.02
C LEU A 146 -17.29 6.14 0.66
N VAL A 147 -17.60 4.86 0.58
CA VAL A 147 -18.17 4.24 -0.62
C VAL A 147 -19.63 3.90 -0.33
N ASP A 148 -20.55 4.52 -1.09
CA ASP A 148 -21.99 4.43 -0.84
C ASP A 148 -22.38 4.73 0.63
N GLY A 149 -21.72 5.74 1.22
CA GLY A 149 -21.98 6.20 2.59
C GLY A 149 -21.42 5.31 3.70
N GLN A 150 -20.60 4.31 3.36
CA GLN A 150 -20.04 3.37 4.33
C GLN A 150 -18.52 3.43 4.38
N ARG A 151 -17.97 3.15 5.57
CA ARG A 151 -16.56 2.79 5.77
C ARG A 151 -16.41 1.32 5.40
N PRO A 152 -15.78 0.99 4.26
CA PRO A 152 -15.92 -0.34 3.72
C PRO A 152 -14.98 -1.36 4.38
N MET A 153 -14.10 -0.93 5.28
CA MET A 153 -13.05 -1.76 5.87
C MET A 153 -12.92 -1.47 7.37
N GLY A 154 -12.43 -2.46 8.11
CA GLY A 154 -12.15 -2.27 9.52
C GLY A 154 -11.55 -3.49 10.19
N ALA A 155 -11.18 -3.29 11.46
CA ALA A 155 -10.67 -4.32 12.33
C ALA A 155 -11.27 -4.15 13.73
N ARG A 156 -11.36 -5.25 14.47
CA ARG A 156 -11.63 -5.20 15.90
C ARG A 156 -10.81 -6.23 16.66
N ALA A 157 -10.39 -5.88 17.85
CA ALA A 157 -9.62 -6.76 18.73
C ALA A 157 -10.15 -6.72 20.15
N ARG A 158 -10.05 -7.86 20.86
CA ARG A 158 -10.30 -7.93 22.30
C ARG A 158 -9.34 -8.87 22.99
N ARG A 159 -9.15 -8.66 24.28
CA ARG A 159 -8.47 -9.64 25.14
C ARG A 159 -9.43 -10.79 25.48
N ILE A 160 -8.93 -12.01 25.49
CA ILE A 160 -9.70 -13.23 25.85
C ILE A 160 -8.98 -14.00 26.98
N PRO A 161 -9.69 -14.79 27.81
CA PRO A 161 -9.07 -15.56 28.91
C PRO A 161 -8.07 -16.60 28.44
N GLU A 162 -8.33 -17.25 27.32
CA GLU A 162 -7.48 -18.31 26.80
C GLU A 162 -6.18 -17.72 26.24
N PRO A 163 -5.00 -18.20 26.67
CA PRO A 163 -3.72 -17.64 26.27
C PRO A 163 -3.29 -18.13 24.86
N LEU A 164 -4.09 -17.78 23.86
CA LEU A 164 -3.92 -18.10 22.44
C LEU A 164 -4.36 -16.92 21.57
N LEU A 165 -4.14 -17.00 20.26
CA LEU A 165 -4.65 -16.00 19.31
C LEU A 165 -5.77 -16.60 18.47
N ARG A 166 -6.92 -15.93 18.40
CA ARG A 166 -8.01 -16.21 17.45
C ARG A 166 -7.99 -15.14 16.37
N LEU A 167 -7.70 -15.52 15.13
CA LEU A 167 -7.59 -14.60 14.01
C LEU A 167 -8.71 -14.90 13.01
N SER A 168 -9.45 -13.87 12.61
CA SER A 168 -10.45 -14.00 11.53
C SER A 168 -10.34 -12.87 10.52
N SER A 169 -10.57 -13.22 9.26
CA SER A 169 -10.62 -12.25 8.17
C SER A 169 -11.77 -12.55 7.24
N LYS A 170 -12.54 -11.51 6.95
CA LYS A 170 -13.67 -11.53 6.04
C LYS A 170 -13.40 -10.57 4.90
N SER A 171 -13.38 -11.04 3.66
CA SER A 171 -13.10 -10.17 2.52
C SER A 171 -14.00 -10.46 1.32
N GLY A 172 -14.39 -9.42 0.60
CA GLY A 172 -15.23 -9.52 -0.57
C GLY A 172 -16.61 -8.89 -0.36
N PRO A 173 -17.37 -8.72 -1.44
CA PRO A 173 -18.69 -8.11 -1.36
C PRO A 173 -19.68 -9.02 -0.62
N PRO A 174 -20.74 -8.45 -0.01
CA PRO A 174 -21.79 -9.22 0.62
C PRO A 174 -22.33 -10.34 -0.30
N GLY A 175 -22.41 -11.56 0.22
CA GLY A 175 -22.88 -12.74 -0.52
C GLY A 175 -21.81 -13.49 -1.34
N ALA A 176 -20.58 -12.98 -1.45
CA ALA A 176 -19.44 -13.67 -2.06
C ALA A 176 -18.17 -13.54 -1.20
N GLU A 177 -18.35 -13.66 0.11
CA GLU A 177 -17.35 -13.37 1.13
C GLU A 177 -16.41 -14.56 1.33
N PHE A 178 -15.11 -14.28 1.34
CA PHE A 178 -14.07 -15.22 1.75
C PHE A 178 -13.80 -15.07 3.24
N HIS A 179 -14.00 -16.15 3.97
CA HIS A 179 -13.78 -16.22 5.42
C HIS A 179 -12.56 -17.07 5.72
N THR A 180 -11.63 -16.53 6.49
CA THR A 180 -10.46 -17.25 7.01
C THR A 180 -10.48 -17.18 8.52
N ASN A 181 -10.49 -18.33 9.19
CA ASN A 181 -10.43 -18.44 10.65
C ASN A 181 -9.19 -19.25 11.03
N LEU A 182 -8.39 -18.74 11.96
CA LEU A 182 -7.15 -19.34 12.42
C LEU A 182 -7.07 -19.28 13.93
N THR A 183 -6.46 -20.29 14.53
CA THR A 183 -6.12 -20.30 15.95
C THR A 183 -4.64 -20.59 16.09
N CYS A 184 -3.88 -19.64 16.63
CA CYS A 184 -2.45 -19.80 16.89
C CYS A 184 -2.26 -20.16 18.36
N ARG A 185 -1.63 -21.31 18.62
CA ARG A 185 -1.35 -21.85 19.97
C ARG A 185 0.15 -21.85 20.28
N SER A 186 1.00 -21.69 19.27
CA SER A 186 2.45 -21.72 19.38
C SER A 186 3.10 -20.60 18.56
N LEU A 187 4.37 -20.30 18.85
CA LEU A 187 5.15 -19.37 18.02
C LEU A 187 5.35 -19.89 16.59
N ALA A 188 5.31 -21.21 16.37
CA ALA A 188 5.44 -21.82 15.05
C ALA A 188 4.28 -21.42 14.11
N ASP A 189 3.07 -21.26 14.65
CA ASP A 189 1.88 -20.85 13.89
C ASP A 189 2.00 -19.43 13.28
N LEU A 190 2.95 -18.65 13.78
CA LEU A 190 3.22 -17.28 13.37
C LEU A 190 4.42 -17.16 12.42
N GLN A 191 5.22 -18.21 12.19
CA GLN A 191 6.52 -18.12 11.48
C GLN A 191 6.41 -17.74 10.00
N ASP A 192 5.27 -18.03 9.38
CA ASP A 192 4.98 -17.70 7.97
C ASP A 192 4.49 -16.26 7.79
N TYR A 193 4.56 -15.41 8.82
CA TYR A 193 4.11 -14.01 8.76
C TYR A 193 4.69 -13.24 7.58
N CYS A 194 5.94 -13.52 7.19
CA CYS A 194 6.62 -12.85 6.08
C CYS A 194 6.22 -13.39 4.69
N GLN A 195 5.28 -14.33 4.61
CA GLN A 195 4.76 -14.90 3.36
C GLN A 195 3.40 -14.28 3.05
N PRO A 196 3.28 -13.35 2.10
CA PRO A 196 2.03 -12.60 1.85
C PRO A 196 0.80 -13.46 1.53
N GLN A 197 1.04 -14.66 0.98
CA GLN A 197 0.00 -15.60 0.57
C GLN A 197 -0.38 -16.58 1.69
N ALA A 198 0.34 -16.57 2.81
CA ALA A 198 0.01 -17.43 3.94
C ALA A 198 -1.30 -16.97 4.61
N PRO A 199 -2.14 -17.91 5.08
CA PRO A 199 -3.38 -17.56 5.76
C PRO A 199 -3.12 -16.63 6.95
N GLY A 200 -3.79 -15.47 6.95
CA GLY A 200 -3.68 -14.49 8.03
C GLY A 200 -2.32 -13.80 8.17
N ALA A 201 -1.44 -13.86 7.16
CA ALA A 201 -0.08 -13.29 7.23
C ALA A 201 -0.06 -11.84 7.77
N LEU A 202 -0.95 -10.98 7.27
CA LEU A 202 -1.12 -9.61 7.76
C LEU A 202 -1.35 -9.54 9.28
N LEU A 203 -2.29 -10.35 9.78
CA LEU A 203 -2.67 -10.37 11.19
C LEU A 203 -1.50 -10.89 12.04
N LYS A 204 -0.82 -11.94 11.59
CA LYS A 204 0.38 -12.49 12.26
C LYS A 204 1.50 -11.46 12.33
N ALA A 205 1.81 -10.80 11.22
CA ALA A 205 2.83 -9.76 11.16
C ALA A 205 2.48 -8.56 12.03
N ALA A 206 1.19 -8.21 12.14
CA ALA A 206 0.75 -7.15 13.03
C ALA A 206 1.06 -7.47 14.50
N PHE A 207 0.78 -8.68 14.99
CA PHE A 207 1.16 -9.09 16.36
C PHE A 207 2.66 -8.96 16.64
N ILE A 208 3.49 -9.22 15.63
CA ILE A 208 4.96 -9.11 15.72
C ILE A 208 5.39 -7.64 15.70
N CYS A 209 4.88 -6.85 14.76
CA CYS A 209 5.24 -5.44 14.57
C CYS A 209 4.77 -4.56 15.72
N THR A 210 3.59 -4.84 16.28
CA THR A 210 3.12 -4.17 17.49
C THR A 210 3.84 -4.68 18.74
N LYS A 211 4.76 -5.64 18.65
CA LYS A 211 5.45 -6.26 19.79
C LYS A 211 4.48 -6.86 20.84
N THR A 212 3.28 -7.24 20.41
CA THR A 212 2.35 -8.00 21.26
C THR A 212 2.86 -9.43 21.44
N VAL A 213 3.51 -9.99 20.42
CA VAL A 213 4.23 -11.27 20.46
C VAL A 213 5.68 -11.05 20.05
N ASN A 214 6.61 -11.70 20.74
CA ASN A 214 8.02 -11.73 20.38
C ASN A 214 8.46 -13.14 19.98
N LEU A 215 8.78 -13.34 18.70
CA LEU A 215 9.21 -14.63 18.16
C LEU A 215 10.62 -15.06 18.60
N THR A 216 11.48 -14.13 19.03
CA THR A 216 12.85 -14.44 19.47
C THR A 216 12.94 -14.71 20.97
N CYS A 217 11.82 -14.66 21.68
CA CYS A 217 11.77 -14.95 23.11
C CYS A 217 11.73 -16.47 23.33
N GLU A 218 12.42 -16.95 24.37
CA GLU A 218 12.41 -18.37 24.76
C GLU A 218 11.06 -18.82 25.34
N LYS A 219 10.25 -17.86 25.82
CA LYS A 219 8.93 -18.12 26.40
C LYS A 219 7.94 -18.61 25.34
N MET A 220 7.10 -19.57 25.71
CA MET A 220 6.00 -20.04 24.88
C MET A 220 4.99 -18.91 24.61
N LEU A 221 4.26 -18.99 23.50
CA LEU A 221 3.24 -18.01 23.13
C LEU A 221 2.25 -17.77 24.30
N SER A 222 1.76 -18.84 24.92
CA SER A 222 0.82 -18.76 26.04
C SER A 222 1.39 -18.02 27.25
N GLU A 223 2.67 -18.19 27.55
CA GLU A 223 3.35 -17.52 28.67
C GLU A 223 3.54 -16.02 28.41
N GLN A 224 3.88 -15.65 27.17
CA GLN A 224 4.00 -14.25 26.75
C GLN A 224 2.65 -13.53 26.89
N LEU A 225 1.58 -14.18 26.40
CA LEU A 225 0.23 -13.64 26.40
C LEU A 225 -0.35 -13.53 27.83
N ALA A 226 -0.33 -14.64 28.59
CA ALA A 226 -0.83 -14.66 29.95
C ALA A 226 -0.06 -13.70 30.87
N GLY A 227 1.27 -13.67 30.76
CA GLY A 227 2.12 -12.90 31.65
C GLY A 227 1.98 -11.38 31.48
N LYS A 228 1.78 -10.89 30.26
CA LYS A 228 1.68 -9.44 29.99
C LYS A 228 0.24 -8.94 29.90
N TYR A 229 -0.68 -9.77 29.42
CA TYR A 229 -2.04 -9.33 29.09
C TYR A 229 -3.14 -10.08 29.85
N GLY A 230 -2.78 -11.03 30.72
CA GLY A 230 -3.75 -11.82 31.51
C GLY A 230 -4.56 -12.83 30.68
N GLY A 231 -4.14 -13.09 29.44
CA GLY A 231 -4.84 -13.96 28.49
C GLY A 231 -4.39 -13.70 27.05
N GLY A 232 -5.13 -14.23 26.09
CA GLY A 232 -4.85 -14.11 24.67
C GLY A 232 -5.61 -12.97 23.98
N PHE A 233 -5.68 -13.04 22.65
CA PHE A 233 -6.39 -12.05 21.83
C PHE A 233 -7.30 -12.72 20.81
N GLU A 234 -8.42 -12.06 20.57
CA GLU A 234 -9.24 -12.28 19.39
C GLU A 234 -9.14 -11.05 18.48
N LEU A 235 -8.80 -11.26 17.21
CA LEU A 235 -8.64 -10.22 16.20
C LEU A 235 -9.48 -10.59 14.98
N GLN A 236 -10.32 -9.65 14.55
CA GLN A 236 -11.21 -9.80 13.40
C GLN A 236 -11.00 -8.64 12.43
N THR A 237 -11.09 -8.93 11.13
CA THR A 237 -10.93 -7.94 10.05
C THR A 237 -12.02 -8.11 9.00
N TRP A 238 -12.46 -7.01 8.39
CA TRP A 238 -13.40 -7.03 7.27
C TRP A 238 -13.02 -6.05 6.16
N SER A 239 -13.39 -6.40 4.93
CA SER A 239 -13.37 -5.51 3.77
C SER A 239 -14.49 -5.85 2.80
N ASN A 240 -15.40 -4.91 2.59
CA ASN A 240 -16.50 -4.97 1.63
C ASN A 240 -16.04 -4.64 0.20
N LEU A 241 -14.81 -4.17 0.02
CA LEU A 241 -14.21 -3.91 -1.29
C LEU A 241 -13.68 -5.20 -1.93
N PRO A 242 -13.78 -5.35 -3.26
CA PRO A 242 -13.17 -6.47 -3.96
C PRO A 242 -11.65 -6.43 -3.83
N HIS A 243 -11.02 -7.61 -3.77
CA HIS A 243 -9.57 -7.72 -3.76
C HIS A 243 -8.96 -7.09 -5.02
N GLY A 244 -7.92 -6.28 -4.88
CA GLY A 244 -7.35 -5.54 -6.01
C GLY A 244 -8.24 -4.40 -6.52
N SER A 245 -9.05 -3.79 -5.63
CA SER A 245 -9.84 -2.59 -5.91
C SER A 245 -9.00 -1.40 -6.39
N GLY A 246 -7.73 -1.34 -5.96
CA GLY A 246 -6.84 -0.20 -6.15
C GLY A 246 -7.09 0.95 -5.16
N LEU A 247 -7.99 0.78 -4.17
CA LEU A 247 -8.43 1.80 -3.21
C LEU A 247 -7.68 1.78 -1.86
N GLY A 248 -6.48 1.20 -1.81
CA GLY A 248 -5.61 1.19 -0.63
C GLY A 248 -5.94 0.13 0.42
N THR A 249 -6.77 -0.85 0.05
CA THR A 249 -7.37 -1.81 0.98
C THR A 249 -6.38 -2.51 1.91
N SER A 250 -5.26 -2.99 1.39
CA SER A 250 -4.29 -3.74 2.19
C SER A 250 -3.60 -2.88 3.26
N SER A 251 -3.08 -1.72 2.87
CA SER A 251 -2.35 -0.81 3.78
C SER A 251 -3.27 -0.16 4.82
N ILE A 252 -4.48 0.24 4.41
CA ILE A 252 -5.46 0.82 5.32
C ILE A 252 -5.90 -0.23 6.35
N LEU A 253 -6.16 -1.46 5.92
CA LEU A 253 -6.51 -2.56 6.82
C LEU A 253 -5.37 -2.88 7.79
N ALA A 254 -4.11 -2.81 7.33
CA ALA A 254 -2.95 -2.94 8.21
C ALA A 254 -2.95 -1.86 9.31
N GLY A 255 -3.23 -0.61 8.95
CA GLY A 255 -3.38 0.48 9.93
C GLY A 255 -4.51 0.22 10.93
N ALA A 256 -5.68 -0.21 10.46
CA ALA A 256 -6.81 -0.57 11.32
C ALA A 256 -6.42 -1.67 12.33
N VAL A 257 -5.79 -2.74 11.85
CA VAL A 257 -5.31 -3.85 12.68
C VAL A 257 -4.29 -3.39 13.71
N MET A 258 -3.30 -2.60 13.29
CA MET A 258 -2.27 -2.11 14.21
C MET A 258 -2.88 -1.24 15.31
N VAL A 259 -3.80 -0.33 14.97
CA VAL A 259 -4.41 0.57 15.95
C VAL A 259 -5.23 -0.21 16.98
N VAL A 260 -6.07 -1.17 16.56
CA VAL A 260 -6.87 -1.96 17.52
C VAL A 260 -5.99 -2.88 18.37
N LEU A 261 -4.87 -3.37 17.84
CA LEU A 261 -3.91 -4.15 18.60
C LEU A 261 -3.14 -3.31 19.62
N TYR A 262 -2.73 -2.08 19.28
CA TYR A 262 -2.13 -1.18 20.25
C TYR A 262 -3.11 -0.93 21.39
N GLU A 263 -4.33 -0.50 21.08
CA GLU A 263 -5.35 -0.15 22.07
C GLU A 263 -5.77 -1.37 22.92
N ALA A 264 -6.05 -2.53 22.31
CA ALA A 264 -6.37 -3.75 23.04
C ALA A 264 -5.22 -4.28 23.91
N SER A 265 -3.98 -3.90 23.61
CA SER A 265 -2.79 -4.24 24.40
C SER A 265 -2.36 -3.15 25.38
N GLY A 266 -3.23 -2.15 25.64
CA GLY A 266 -2.97 -1.08 26.60
C GLY A 266 -1.97 -0.06 26.08
N ARG A 267 -1.98 0.24 24.79
CA ARG A 267 -1.07 1.18 24.14
C ARG A 267 -1.83 2.06 23.15
N SER A 268 -1.22 3.16 22.75
CA SER A 268 -1.78 4.05 21.73
C SER A 268 -0.70 4.59 20.82
N VAL A 269 -1.12 4.97 19.62
CA VAL A 269 -0.27 5.47 18.55
C VAL A 269 -0.99 6.64 17.89
N ASP A 270 -0.28 7.72 17.61
CA ASP A 270 -0.82 8.82 16.83
C ASP A 270 -0.84 8.48 15.33
N ALA A 271 -1.54 9.29 14.53
CA ALA A 271 -1.75 8.99 13.12
C ALA A 271 -0.46 9.03 12.28
N GLU A 272 0.48 9.93 12.60
CA GLU A 272 1.77 10.04 11.89
C GLU A 272 2.66 8.84 12.22
N SER A 273 2.74 8.47 13.50
CA SER A 273 3.40 7.25 13.95
C SER A 273 2.79 6.01 13.32
N LEU A 274 1.46 5.94 13.19
CA LEU A 274 0.77 4.80 12.59
C LEU A 274 1.14 4.61 11.11
N ILE A 275 1.28 5.69 10.34
CA ILE A 275 1.71 5.62 8.93
C ILE A 275 3.08 4.95 8.80
N HIS A 276 4.05 5.39 9.61
CA HIS A 276 5.40 4.82 9.60
C HIS A 276 5.42 3.39 10.17
N ALA A 277 4.55 3.07 11.13
CA ALA A 277 4.41 1.73 11.68
C ALA A 277 3.84 0.74 10.63
N VAL A 278 2.89 1.18 9.80
CA VAL A 278 2.35 0.41 8.68
C VAL A 278 3.40 0.23 7.58
N LEU A 279 4.15 1.27 7.23
CA LEU A 279 5.28 1.16 6.29
C LEU A 279 6.27 0.08 6.73
N HIS A 280 6.63 0.07 8.01
CA HIS A 280 7.48 -0.98 8.58
C HIS A 280 6.82 -2.36 8.50
N LEU A 281 5.54 -2.49 8.86
CA LEU A 281 4.81 -3.76 8.81
C LEU A 281 4.78 -4.35 7.38
N GLU A 282 4.55 -3.53 6.36
CA GLU A 282 4.50 -4.01 4.96
C GLU A 282 5.85 -4.51 4.46
N GLN A 283 6.94 -3.91 4.94
CA GLN A 283 8.29 -4.40 4.70
C GLN A 283 8.50 -5.77 5.36
N VAL A 284 8.04 -5.95 6.60
CA VAL A 284 8.07 -7.22 7.32
C VAL A 284 7.22 -8.29 6.61
N LEU A 285 6.10 -7.90 5.98
CA LEU A 285 5.27 -8.76 5.14
C LEU A 285 5.84 -9.07 3.77
N THR A 286 6.86 -8.36 3.31
CA THR A 286 7.39 -8.43 1.93
C THR A 286 6.41 -7.97 0.84
N THR A 287 5.41 -7.16 1.19
CA THR A 287 4.39 -6.61 0.26
C THR A 287 4.61 -5.15 -0.12
N GLY A 288 5.71 -4.55 0.33
CA GLY A 288 5.98 -3.11 0.31
C GLY A 288 5.54 -2.33 -0.94
N GLY A 289 5.31 -1.04 -0.77
CA GLY A 289 4.92 -0.11 -1.82
C GLY A 289 5.24 1.32 -1.42
N GLY A 290 4.52 2.27 -2.00
CA GLY A 290 4.59 3.66 -1.58
C GLY A 290 3.80 3.95 -0.31
N TRP A 291 3.92 5.18 0.19
CA TRP A 291 3.27 5.63 1.44
C TRP A 291 1.89 6.28 1.25
N GLN A 292 1.40 6.40 0.01
CA GLN A 292 0.13 7.10 -0.28
C GLN A 292 -1.10 6.40 0.31
N ASP A 293 -1.09 5.07 0.45
CA ASP A 293 -2.27 4.32 0.90
C ASP A 293 -2.52 4.57 2.40
N GLN A 294 -1.44 4.63 3.18
CA GLN A 294 -1.47 4.91 4.61
C GLN A 294 -1.92 6.35 4.85
N VAL A 295 -1.29 7.33 4.19
CA VAL A 295 -1.72 8.74 4.29
C VAL A 295 -3.18 8.88 3.82
N GLY A 296 -3.51 8.29 2.69
CA GLY A 296 -4.79 8.43 2.02
C GLY A 296 -5.98 7.91 2.82
N GLY A 297 -5.83 6.82 3.57
CA GLY A 297 -6.94 6.20 4.31
C GLY A 297 -6.88 6.33 5.83
N LEU A 298 -5.73 6.64 6.41
CA LEU A 298 -5.59 6.83 7.87
C LEU A 298 -5.75 8.30 8.28
N ILE A 299 -5.56 9.24 7.36
CA ILE A 299 -5.82 10.66 7.60
C ILE A 299 -7.15 11.04 6.95
N PRO A 300 -8.07 11.72 7.64
CA PRO A 300 -9.34 12.14 7.05
C PRO A 300 -9.16 13.26 6.02
N GLY A 301 -10.22 13.50 5.26
CA GLY A 301 -10.39 14.64 4.39
C GLY A 301 -9.50 14.59 3.14
N VAL A 302 -9.28 15.79 2.61
CA VAL A 302 -8.36 16.08 1.51
C VAL A 302 -7.04 16.53 2.12
N LYS A 303 -5.94 15.92 1.68
CA LYS A 303 -4.61 16.19 2.20
C LYS A 303 -3.56 16.00 1.12
N ILE A 304 -2.40 16.58 1.37
CA ILE A 304 -1.18 16.30 0.63
C ILE A 304 -0.15 15.70 1.60
N GLY A 305 0.35 14.52 1.24
CA GLY A 305 1.52 13.94 1.88
C GLY A 305 2.78 14.34 1.12
N ARG A 306 3.89 14.59 1.83
CA ARG A 306 5.19 14.92 1.24
C ARG A 306 6.33 14.18 1.93
N SER A 307 7.35 13.85 1.18
CA SER A 307 8.61 13.31 1.69
C SER A 307 9.79 13.97 0.99
N ALA A 308 10.84 14.29 1.74
CA ALA A 308 12.08 14.84 1.21
C ALA A 308 12.97 13.73 0.61
N PRO A 309 13.91 14.06 -0.30
CA PRO A 309 14.88 13.12 -0.88
C PRO A 309 15.97 12.71 0.13
N GLU A 310 15.57 12.11 1.24
CA GLU A 310 16.50 11.71 2.29
C GLU A 310 16.08 10.41 2.99
N LEU A 311 17.07 9.80 3.64
CA LEU A 311 16.86 8.71 4.59
C LEU A 311 17.20 9.19 6.00
N PRO A 312 16.48 8.71 7.02
CA PRO A 312 15.30 7.84 6.96
C PRO A 312 14.08 8.48 6.30
N LEU A 313 13.33 7.70 5.54
CA LEU A 313 12.10 8.13 4.87
C LEU A 313 11.12 8.68 5.90
N HIS A 314 10.78 9.95 5.76
CA HIS A 314 9.84 10.66 6.62
C HIS A 314 8.69 11.23 5.80
N VAL A 315 7.46 10.96 6.22
CA VAL A 315 6.25 11.48 5.57
C VAL A 315 5.65 12.59 6.43
N THR A 316 5.51 13.77 5.84
CA THR A 316 4.81 14.92 6.44
C THR A 316 3.47 15.11 5.76
N ILE A 317 2.47 15.60 6.49
CA ILE A 317 1.08 15.63 6.02
C ILE A 317 0.50 17.01 6.27
N GLU A 318 -0.16 17.55 5.26
CA GLU A 318 -0.90 18.79 5.35
C GLU A 318 -2.36 18.54 4.96
N CYS A 319 -3.28 18.71 5.92
CA CYS A 319 -4.71 18.70 5.63
C CYS A 319 -5.11 20.01 4.93
N LEU A 320 -5.65 19.89 3.71
CA LEU A 320 -5.96 21.05 2.88
C LEU A 320 -7.25 21.71 3.35
N GLN A 321 -7.17 23.02 3.61
CA GLN A 321 -8.35 23.83 3.91
C GLN A 321 -9.13 24.08 2.62
N LEU A 322 -10.42 23.72 2.63
CA LEU A 322 -11.30 23.88 1.47
C LEU A 322 -12.19 25.12 1.66
N PRO A 323 -12.57 25.84 0.59
CA PRO A 323 -13.56 26.89 0.67
C PRO A 323 -14.92 26.37 1.14
N ASP A 324 -15.71 27.24 1.77
CA ASP A 324 -17.07 26.93 2.22
C ASP A 324 -17.92 26.39 1.05
N GLY A 325 -18.64 25.28 1.29
CA GLY A 325 -19.48 24.63 0.28
C GLY A 325 -18.73 23.80 -0.77
N PHE A 326 -17.40 23.83 -0.80
CA PHE A 326 -16.64 23.08 -1.80
C PHE A 326 -16.62 21.58 -1.52
N LEU A 327 -16.68 21.17 -0.25
CA LEU A 327 -16.79 19.76 0.13
C LEU A 327 -18.08 19.14 -0.42
N GLU A 328 -19.21 19.84 -0.31
CA GLU A 328 -20.49 19.43 -0.87
C GLU A 328 -20.45 19.36 -2.39
N THR A 329 -19.81 20.35 -3.02
CA THR A 329 -19.58 20.36 -4.48
C THR A 329 -18.79 19.12 -4.90
N LEU A 330 -17.71 18.79 -4.18
CA LEU A 330 -16.91 17.61 -4.45
C LEU A 330 -17.71 16.32 -4.29
N ASN A 331 -18.49 16.19 -3.21
CA ASN A 331 -19.35 15.03 -2.96
C ASN A 331 -20.43 14.82 -4.05
N GLN A 332 -20.89 15.90 -4.69
CA GLN A 332 -21.87 15.82 -5.77
C GLN A 332 -21.23 15.45 -7.12
N HIS A 333 -19.94 15.70 -7.30
CA HIS A 333 -19.25 15.54 -8.58
C HIS A 333 -18.30 14.34 -8.64
N LEU A 334 -17.81 13.86 -7.50
CA LEU A 334 -16.89 12.74 -7.41
C LEU A 334 -17.66 11.41 -7.38
N LEU A 335 -17.33 10.50 -8.29
CA LEU A 335 -17.92 9.16 -8.36
C LEU A 335 -16.84 8.10 -8.54
N LEU A 336 -17.15 6.88 -8.10
CA LEU A 336 -16.36 5.68 -8.37
C LEU A 336 -17.06 4.81 -9.42
N VAL A 337 -16.30 4.23 -10.33
CA VAL A 337 -16.80 3.27 -11.33
C VAL A 337 -16.01 1.98 -11.22
N TYR A 338 -16.63 0.92 -10.69
CA TYR A 338 -16.03 -0.40 -10.68
C TYR A 338 -16.06 -0.99 -12.10
N THR A 339 -14.89 -1.40 -12.61
CA THR A 339 -14.73 -1.89 -13.99
C THR A 339 -15.23 -3.33 -14.19
N GLY A 340 -15.63 -4.04 -13.13
CA GLY A 340 -16.04 -5.44 -13.20
C GLY A 340 -14.90 -6.44 -13.35
N LYS A 341 -13.64 -5.99 -13.35
CA LYS A 341 -12.44 -6.84 -13.41
C LYS A 341 -11.42 -6.41 -12.36
N THR A 342 -10.83 -7.37 -11.68
CA THR A 342 -9.67 -7.15 -10.81
C THR A 342 -8.41 -7.63 -11.53
N ARG A 343 -7.29 -6.92 -11.39
CA ARG A 343 -5.99 -7.36 -11.92
C ARG A 343 -4.91 -7.07 -10.89
N LEU A 344 -4.05 -8.05 -10.61
CA LEU A 344 -2.86 -7.84 -9.81
C LEU A 344 -1.83 -7.06 -10.64
N ALA A 345 -1.45 -5.88 -10.13
CA ALA A 345 -0.47 -4.98 -10.73
C ALA A 345 0.99 -5.33 -10.40
N ARG A 346 1.28 -6.54 -9.89
CA ARG A 346 2.62 -6.89 -9.34
C ARG A 346 3.78 -6.66 -10.33
N ASN A 347 3.54 -6.91 -11.62
CA ASN A 347 4.58 -6.72 -12.64
C ASN A 347 4.83 -5.23 -12.95
N LEU A 348 3.84 -4.35 -12.76
CA LEU A 348 3.98 -2.92 -13.07
C LEU A 348 4.97 -2.21 -12.14
N LEU A 349 4.94 -2.53 -10.84
CA LEU A 349 5.89 -1.96 -9.88
C LEU A 349 7.34 -2.29 -10.26
N GLN A 350 7.63 -3.55 -10.63
CA GLN A 350 8.98 -3.95 -11.00
C GLN A 350 9.50 -3.19 -12.22
N ASP A 351 8.64 -2.98 -13.22
CA ASP A 351 9.03 -2.23 -14.42
C ASP A 351 9.25 -0.74 -14.13
N VAL A 352 8.42 -0.13 -13.27
CA VAL A 352 8.63 1.24 -12.77
C VAL A 352 10.00 1.38 -12.10
N LEU A 353 10.34 0.46 -11.19
CA LEU A 353 11.59 0.50 -10.45
C LEU A 353 12.81 0.31 -11.36
N ARG A 354 12.73 -0.62 -12.31
CA ARG A 354 13.78 -0.81 -13.33
C ARG A 354 14.02 0.46 -14.14
N ASN A 355 12.95 1.07 -14.64
CA ASN A 355 13.08 2.28 -15.45
C ASN A 355 13.64 3.46 -14.65
N TRP A 356 13.27 3.57 -13.36
CA TRP A 356 13.84 4.56 -12.46
C TRP A 356 15.35 4.36 -12.24
N TYR A 357 15.78 3.13 -11.97
CA TYR A 357 17.19 2.83 -11.75
C TYR A 357 18.03 2.91 -13.03
N ALA A 358 17.45 2.60 -14.18
CA ALA A 358 18.05 2.83 -15.49
C ALA A 358 18.16 4.32 -15.86
N ARG A 359 17.61 5.22 -15.03
CA ARG A 359 17.65 6.68 -15.23
C ARG A 359 17.11 7.11 -16.60
N LEU A 360 16.02 6.46 -17.05
CA LEU A 360 15.38 6.84 -18.30
C LEU A 360 14.91 8.31 -18.23
N PRO A 361 15.31 9.18 -19.18
CA PRO A 361 15.00 10.61 -19.11
C PRO A 361 13.51 10.92 -18.96
N ASP A 362 12.66 10.22 -19.70
CA ASP A 362 11.20 10.39 -19.65
C ASP A 362 10.64 10.09 -18.26
N ILE A 363 11.18 9.08 -17.56
CA ILE A 363 10.75 8.72 -16.21
C ILE A 363 11.20 9.77 -15.18
N LEU A 364 12.44 10.24 -15.28
CA LEU A 364 12.94 11.28 -14.37
C LEU A 364 12.12 12.56 -14.50
N GLN A 365 11.93 13.04 -15.73
CA GLN A 365 11.11 14.22 -16.02
C GLN A 365 9.65 14.03 -15.58
N ASN A 366 9.11 12.82 -15.73
CA ASN A 366 7.75 12.53 -15.33
C ASN A 366 7.58 12.48 -13.80
N VAL A 367 8.59 12.06 -13.04
CA VAL A 367 8.57 12.12 -11.57
C VAL A 367 8.58 13.58 -11.08
N ASP A 368 9.40 14.44 -11.67
CA ASP A 368 9.33 15.90 -11.43
C ASP A 368 7.92 16.44 -11.72
N ALA A 369 7.37 16.07 -12.87
CA ALA A 369 6.03 16.49 -13.27
C ALA A 369 4.93 15.95 -12.35
N LEU A 370 5.06 14.75 -11.79
CA LEU A 370 4.14 14.16 -10.82
C LEU A 370 4.07 15.01 -9.55
N VAL A 371 5.23 15.38 -9.00
CA VAL A 371 5.33 16.22 -7.79
C VAL A 371 4.75 17.60 -8.06
N ASN A 372 5.13 18.25 -9.16
CA ASN A 372 4.60 19.57 -9.53
C ASN A 372 3.08 19.55 -9.74
N ASN A 373 2.54 18.51 -10.38
CA ASN A 373 1.10 18.35 -10.56
C ASN A 373 0.38 18.02 -9.23
N ALA A 374 1.05 17.45 -8.24
CA ALA A 374 0.50 17.25 -6.90
C ALA A 374 0.33 18.59 -6.17
N GLU A 375 1.36 19.45 -6.21
CA GLU A 375 1.27 20.81 -5.63
C GLU A 375 0.19 21.66 -6.30
N LEU A 376 0.12 21.64 -7.64
CA LEU A 376 -0.95 22.34 -8.38
C LEU A 376 -2.34 21.80 -8.01
N CYS A 377 -2.47 20.48 -7.83
CA CYS A 377 -3.72 19.86 -7.39
C CYS A 377 -4.11 20.32 -5.98
N ALA A 378 -3.15 20.42 -5.06
CA ALA A 378 -3.38 20.93 -3.70
C ALA A 378 -3.86 22.39 -3.72
N GLU A 379 -3.20 23.26 -4.49
CA GLU A 379 -3.65 24.64 -4.66
C GLU A 379 -5.06 24.72 -5.27
N SER A 380 -5.37 23.83 -6.22
CA SER A 380 -6.70 23.79 -6.86
C SER A 380 -7.80 23.40 -5.88
N PHE A 381 -7.52 22.53 -4.90
CA PHE A 381 -8.43 22.22 -3.80
C PHE A 381 -8.66 23.45 -2.92
N GLN A 382 -7.59 24.15 -2.53
CA GLN A 382 -7.67 25.36 -1.69
C GLN A 382 -8.42 26.51 -2.38
N LYS A 383 -8.36 26.58 -3.71
CA LYS A 383 -9.09 27.58 -4.53
C LYS A 383 -10.53 27.17 -4.84
N GLY A 384 -10.93 25.93 -4.60
CA GLY A 384 -12.26 25.41 -4.96
C GLY A 384 -12.49 25.31 -6.48
N ASP A 385 -11.42 25.17 -7.28
CA ASP A 385 -11.52 25.10 -8.74
C ASP A 385 -11.68 23.64 -9.21
N ILE A 386 -12.93 23.20 -9.36
CA ILE A 386 -13.24 21.83 -9.79
C ILE A 386 -12.77 21.52 -11.22
N GLN A 387 -12.70 22.53 -12.09
CA GLN A 387 -12.28 22.32 -13.49
C GLN A 387 -10.78 22.08 -13.55
N LEU A 388 -10.01 22.88 -12.79
CA LEU A 388 -8.57 22.70 -12.66
C LEU A 388 -8.26 21.37 -11.96
N LEU A 389 -9.02 20.95 -10.95
CA LEU A 389 -8.88 19.60 -10.36
C LEU A 389 -9.04 18.49 -11.41
N GLY A 390 -10.03 18.61 -12.31
CA GLY A 390 -10.20 17.66 -13.40
C GLY A 390 -9.05 17.65 -14.40
N LYS A 391 -8.45 18.82 -14.68
CA LYS A 391 -7.23 18.91 -15.49
C LYS A 391 -6.05 18.24 -14.79
N CYS A 392 -5.82 18.51 -13.51
CA CYS A 392 -4.77 17.86 -12.71
C CYS A 392 -4.94 16.34 -12.71
N LEU A 393 -6.17 15.85 -12.54
CA LEU A 393 -6.49 14.42 -12.56
C LEU A 393 -6.23 13.79 -13.95
N SER A 394 -6.56 14.50 -15.03
CA SER A 394 -6.30 14.05 -16.39
C SER A 394 -4.81 14.00 -16.71
N THR A 395 -4.05 15.03 -16.30
CA THR A 395 -2.59 15.06 -16.39
C THR A 395 -1.99 13.91 -15.59
N TYR A 396 -2.47 13.71 -14.36
CA TYR A 396 -2.03 12.61 -13.51
C TYR A 396 -2.25 11.24 -14.18
N TRP A 397 -3.39 11.03 -14.85
CA TRP A 397 -3.60 9.79 -15.59
C TRP A 397 -2.57 9.57 -16.70
N GLN A 398 -2.18 10.61 -17.44
CA GLN A 398 -1.10 10.49 -18.43
C GLN A 398 0.25 10.19 -17.77
N GLN A 399 0.54 10.84 -16.64
CA GLN A 399 1.77 10.61 -15.88
C GLN A 399 1.85 9.17 -15.36
N LYS A 400 0.73 8.59 -14.89
CA LYS A 400 0.66 7.17 -14.48
C LYS A 400 0.94 6.21 -15.64
N LYS A 401 0.43 6.52 -16.83
CA LYS A 401 0.69 5.72 -18.04
C LYS A 401 2.15 5.78 -18.46
N CYS A 402 2.82 6.92 -18.27
CA CYS A 402 4.26 7.06 -18.47
C CYS A 402 5.05 6.20 -17.47
N MET A 403 4.71 6.25 -16.18
CA MET A 403 5.38 5.43 -15.15
C MET A 403 5.20 3.93 -15.41
N ALA A 404 3.95 3.51 -15.65
CA ALA A 404 3.57 2.11 -15.73
C ALA A 404 2.87 1.78 -17.06
N PRO A 405 3.64 1.56 -18.15
CA PRO A 405 3.08 1.08 -19.41
C PRO A 405 2.28 -0.22 -19.20
N GLY A 406 1.01 -0.22 -19.60
CA GLY A 406 0.11 -1.37 -19.40
C GLY A 406 -0.87 -1.24 -18.24
N CYS A 407 -0.88 -0.11 -17.51
CA CYS A 407 -1.90 0.21 -16.52
C CYS A 407 -3.30 0.47 -17.13
N GLU A 408 -3.40 0.69 -18.45
CA GLU A 408 -4.66 0.93 -19.18
C GLU A 408 -4.95 -0.19 -20.21
N PRO A 409 -5.53 -1.33 -19.80
CA PRO A 409 -6.03 -2.33 -20.74
C PRO A 409 -7.15 -1.77 -21.63
N GLN A 410 -7.34 -2.35 -22.81
CA GLN A 410 -8.38 -1.92 -23.76
C GLN A 410 -9.79 -1.85 -23.15
N ALA A 411 -10.13 -2.77 -22.23
CA ALA A 411 -11.41 -2.73 -21.54
C ALA A 411 -11.59 -1.46 -20.67
N VAL A 412 -10.54 -1.02 -19.98
CA VAL A 412 -10.53 0.22 -19.20
C VAL A 412 -10.59 1.43 -20.13
N ARG A 413 -9.79 1.43 -21.21
CA ARG A 413 -9.78 2.52 -22.20
C ARG A 413 -11.18 2.79 -22.74
N ARG A 414 -11.93 1.75 -23.12
CA ARG A 414 -13.32 1.87 -23.61
C ARG A 414 -14.26 2.52 -22.59
N ILE A 415 -14.13 2.19 -21.31
CA ILE A 415 -14.92 2.83 -20.25
C ILE A 415 -14.56 4.31 -20.15
N MET A 416 -13.27 4.62 -20.13
CA MET A 416 -12.80 6.01 -20.02
C MET A 416 -13.21 6.86 -21.22
N ASP A 417 -13.13 6.33 -22.45
CA ASP A 417 -13.59 7.03 -23.66
C ASP A 417 -15.09 7.32 -23.62
N THR A 418 -15.88 6.39 -23.09
CA THR A 418 -17.32 6.58 -22.91
C THR A 418 -17.64 7.70 -21.92
N LEU A 419 -16.86 7.80 -20.84
CA LEU A 419 -17.09 8.76 -19.75
C LEU A 419 -16.50 10.14 -20.04
N GLU A 420 -15.49 10.24 -20.91
CA GLU A 420 -14.74 11.48 -21.21
C GLU A 420 -15.64 12.71 -21.48
N PRO A 421 -16.73 12.62 -22.26
CA PRO A 421 -17.60 13.79 -22.52
C PRO A 421 -18.27 14.35 -21.25
N TYR A 422 -18.45 13.53 -20.21
CA TYR A 422 -19.22 13.83 -19.00
C TYR A 422 -18.36 14.26 -17.81
N VAL A 423 -17.03 14.21 -17.92
CA VAL A 423 -16.11 14.39 -16.80
C VAL A 423 -15.11 15.53 -17.07
N TYR A 424 -14.73 16.26 -16.02
CA TYR A 424 -13.57 17.16 -16.07
C TYR A 424 -12.25 16.37 -16.05
N GLY A 425 -12.24 15.20 -15.41
CA GLY A 425 -11.09 14.31 -15.37
C GLY A 425 -11.44 12.93 -14.81
N GLN A 426 -10.56 11.96 -15.08
CA GLN A 426 -10.74 10.56 -14.69
C GLN A 426 -9.39 9.85 -14.57
N SER A 427 -9.29 8.92 -13.63
CA SER A 427 -8.10 8.10 -13.42
C SER A 427 -8.49 6.73 -12.86
N LEU A 428 -7.63 5.74 -13.08
CA LEU A 428 -7.75 4.41 -12.49
C LEU A 428 -7.06 4.37 -11.11
N ALA A 429 -7.67 3.73 -10.13
CA ALA A 429 -7.15 3.61 -8.78
C ALA A 429 -5.94 2.66 -8.70
N GLY A 430 -5.02 2.94 -7.77
CA GLY A 430 -3.80 2.16 -7.54
C GLY A 430 -2.88 2.09 -8.76
N ALA A 431 -2.08 1.03 -8.88
CA ALA A 431 -1.13 0.85 -9.98
C ALA A 431 -1.80 0.58 -11.35
N GLY A 432 -3.10 0.31 -11.37
CA GLY A 432 -3.91 0.15 -12.58
C GLY A 432 -4.13 -1.29 -13.05
N GLY A 433 -4.62 -1.46 -14.29
CA GLY A 433 -4.93 -2.76 -14.88
C GLY A 433 -6.34 -3.31 -14.63
N GLY A 434 -7.14 -2.67 -13.76
CA GLY A 434 -8.51 -3.02 -13.40
C GLY A 434 -8.94 -2.30 -12.11
N GLY A 435 -9.98 -2.80 -11.45
CA GLY A 435 -10.47 -2.26 -10.18
C GLY A 435 -11.43 -1.09 -10.38
N PHE A 436 -11.23 -0.01 -9.61
CA PHE A 436 -12.05 1.19 -9.67
C PHE A 436 -11.42 2.30 -10.50
N LEU A 437 -12.24 2.97 -11.30
CA LEU A 437 -11.98 4.32 -11.79
C LEU A 437 -12.60 5.31 -10.80
N TYR A 438 -12.01 6.49 -10.66
CA TYR A 438 -12.66 7.63 -10.03
C TYR A 438 -12.72 8.77 -11.03
N ILE A 439 -13.86 9.45 -11.04
CA ILE A 439 -14.22 10.44 -12.04
C ILE A 439 -14.76 11.69 -11.36
N LEU A 440 -14.44 12.84 -11.96
CA LEU A 440 -14.96 14.13 -11.53
C LEU A 440 -15.91 14.64 -12.61
N THR A 441 -17.22 14.59 -12.36
CA THR A 441 -18.25 14.86 -13.37
C THR A 441 -18.39 16.36 -13.66
N LYS A 442 -18.84 16.72 -14.86
CA LYS A 442 -19.10 18.13 -15.24
C LYS A 442 -20.35 18.69 -14.57
N LYS A 443 -21.36 17.83 -14.38
CA LYS A 443 -22.61 18.15 -13.70
C LYS A 443 -22.68 17.40 -12.36
N PRO A 444 -23.36 17.94 -11.34
CA PRO A 444 -23.54 17.26 -10.07
C PRO A 444 -24.48 16.04 -10.22
N ASN A 445 -24.38 15.11 -9.28
CA ASN A 445 -25.31 14.01 -9.04
C ASN A 445 -25.57 13.09 -10.25
N GLN A 446 -24.51 12.78 -11.02
CA GLN A 446 -24.63 12.03 -12.28
C GLN A 446 -24.61 10.51 -12.15
N LYS A 447 -24.65 9.93 -10.93
CA LYS A 447 -24.56 8.47 -10.71
C LYS A 447 -25.50 7.66 -11.62
N ASN A 448 -26.80 7.97 -11.59
CA ASN A 448 -27.80 7.21 -12.34
C ASN A 448 -27.68 7.42 -13.86
N VAL A 449 -27.30 8.64 -14.29
CA VAL A 449 -27.09 8.95 -15.71
C VAL A 449 -25.95 8.11 -16.28
N LEU A 450 -24.82 8.07 -15.58
CA LEU A 450 -23.64 7.33 -16.01
C LEU A 450 -23.82 5.82 -15.87
N GLN A 451 -24.54 5.35 -14.85
CA GLN A 451 -24.90 3.92 -14.73
C GLN A 451 -25.71 3.47 -15.95
N ASN A 452 -26.77 4.20 -16.29
CA ASN A 452 -27.61 3.89 -17.45
C ASN A 452 -26.83 3.96 -18.78
N LEU A 453 -25.88 4.89 -18.91
CA LEU A 453 -25.03 5.00 -20.10
C LEU A 453 -24.15 3.75 -20.25
N LEU A 454 -23.47 3.32 -19.18
CA LEU A 454 -22.57 2.18 -19.21
C LEU A 454 -23.32 0.86 -19.45
N GLU A 455 -24.52 0.69 -18.89
CA GLU A 455 -25.34 -0.50 -19.08
C GLU A 455 -25.84 -0.69 -20.52
N ARG A 456 -25.99 0.39 -21.28
CA ARG A 456 -26.43 0.34 -22.69
C ARG A 456 -25.32 -0.05 -23.66
N ILE A 457 -24.06 -0.08 -23.21
CA ILE A 457 -22.91 -0.36 -24.06
C ILE A 457 -22.53 -1.83 -23.88
N GLN A 458 -22.53 -2.56 -25.00
CA GLN A 458 -22.18 -3.97 -25.03
C GLN A 458 -20.77 -4.20 -24.45
N GLY A 459 -20.66 -5.10 -23.48
CA GLY A 459 -19.43 -5.46 -22.79
C GLY A 459 -19.08 -4.59 -21.56
N LEU A 460 -19.87 -3.56 -21.24
CA LEU A 460 -19.70 -2.71 -20.05
C LEU A 460 -20.82 -2.91 -19.00
N GLU A 461 -21.70 -3.90 -19.17
CA GLU A 461 -22.89 -4.15 -18.34
C GLU A 461 -22.55 -4.50 -16.88
N ARG A 462 -21.32 -4.97 -16.65
CA ARG A 462 -20.78 -5.31 -15.32
C ARG A 462 -20.24 -4.09 -14.57
N CYS A 463 -20.17 -2.92 -15.20
CA CYS A 463 -19.73 -1.71 -14.53
C CYS A 463 -20.76 -1.28 -13.48
N ARG A 464 -20.28 -0.80 -12.34
CA ARG A 464 -21.11 -0.27 -11.27
C ARG A 464 -20.61 1.09 -10.85
N VAL A 465 -21.49 2.08 -10.80
CA VAL A 465 -21.21 3.44 -10.38
C VAL A 465 -21.61 3.57 -8.90
N HIS A 466 -20.67 4.02 -8.08
CA HIS A 466 -20.80 4.18 -6.64
C HIS A 466 -20.72 5.66 -6.28
N THR A 467 -21.51 6.08 -5.29
CA THR A 467 -21.37 7.43 -4.75
C THR A 467 -20.15 7.50 -3.84
N VAL A 468 -19.50 8.65 -3.83
CA VAL A 468 -18.36 8.94 -2.98
C VAL A 468 -18.73 10.09 -2.05
N GLN A 469 -18.33 9.99 -0.79
CA GLN A 469 -18.37 11.10 0.15
C GLN A 469 -17.00 11.23 0.79
N VAL A 470 -16.47 12.44 0.87
CA VAL A 470 -15.23 12.69 1.61
C VAL A 470 -15.47 12.45 3.10
N GLU A 471 -14.65 11.59 3.69
CA GLU A 471 -14.69 11.30 5.13
C GLU A 471 -13.83 12.32 5.86
N THR A 472 -14.43 13.22 6.63
CA THR A 472 -13.73 14.29 7.35
C THR A 472 -13.40 13.94 8.80
N THR A 473 -13.84 12.79 9.29
CA THR A 473 -13.57 12.34 10.66
C THR A 473 -12.44 11.31 10.68
N THR A 474 -11.52 11.48 11.62
CA THR A 474 -10.43 10.52 11.88
C THR A 474 -11.01 9.15 12.21
N PHE A 475 -10.26 8.08 11.91
CA PHE A 475 -10.62 6.71 12.30
C PHE A 475 -11.00 6.69 13.80
N MET A 476 -12.23 6.30 14.10
CA MET A 476 -12.72 6.23 15.47
C MET A 476 -12.36 4.87 16.04
N VAL A 477 -11.54 4.85 17.09
CA VAL A 477 -11.40 3.66 17.94
C VAL A 477 -12.52 3.70 18.96
N ARG A 478 -13.45 2.74 18.88
CA ARG A 478 -14.56 2.60 19.82
C ARG A 478 -14.31 1.43 20.76
N LEU A 479 -14.67 1.63 22.02
CA LEU A 479 -14.77 0.56 23.00
C LEU A 479 -16.22 0.09 23.03
N GLU A 480 -16.44 -1.17 22.71
CA GLU A 480 -17.78 -1.78 22.60
C GLU A 480 -17.87 -2.97 23.55
N ASN A 481 -18.99 -3.09 24.28
CA ASN A 481 -19.27 -4.29 25.07
C ASN A 481 -19.99 -5.33 24.19
N ASP A 482 -19.92 -6.61 24.55
CA ASP A 482 -20.62 -7.68 23.83
C ASP A 482 -22.16 -7.49 23.76
N LYS A 483 -22.74 -6.55 24.51
CA LYS A 483 -24.18 -6.20 24.45
C LYS A 483 -24.51 -5.13 23.40
N ASP A 484 -23.50 -4.49 22.83
CA ASP A 484 -23.63 -3.36 21.89
C ASP A 484 -23.44 -3.79 20.42
N ILE A 485 -23.20 -5.10 20.18
CA ILE A 485 -22.90 -5.75 18.90
C ILE A 485 -24.04 -6.72 18.58
#